data_AF-A0A453NEZ6-F1
#
_entry.id   AF-A0A453NEZ6-F1
#
_cell.length_a   1.000
_cell.length_b   1.000
_cell.length_c   1.000
_cell.angle_alpha   90.00
_cell.angle_beta   90.00
_cell.angle_gamma   90.00
#
_symmetry.space_group_name_H-M   'P 1'
#
loop_
_entity.id
_entity.type
_entity.pdbx_description
1 polymer ?
#
loop_
_entity_poly.entity_id
_entity_poly.type
_entity_poly.pdbx_seq_one_letter_code
_entity_poly.pdbx_strand_id
1 'polypeptide(L)'
;VFEDRYLNFCDPDIPSFYYGSHYSSMGIVLYYLLRLEPFTALHRNLQGGKFDHADRLFQSIESTYRNCLSNTSDVKELTPEFFYMPEFLENLNSYHFGVKQDGEPLGHVGLPPWAKGSPEEFIHINREALESEYVSSNLHHWIDLIFGYKQRGKPAVEAANIFYYLTYEGAVDLENMDDMLQKSAIEDQIANFGQTPIQIFRKKHPRRGPPIPIAHPLYFAPQSITVTSVVPSAISSSSSVLFIGLLDSNIVLMGEELILSVKLWLTTQLQSGGNFTFSGSLEPFFGIGSDVISPRKVATSLAENVEFGRQCLAAVQIHGDNYLILCGNWENSFQIISLSDGRIVQSIRQHKDVVSCVA
;
A
#
# COMPACT_ATOMS: atom_id res chain seq x y z
N VAL A 1 0.91 -37.37 -11.50
CA VAL A 1 2.27 -37.32 -10.89
C VAL A 1 2.24 -37.08 -9.39
N PHE A 2 1.77 -35.92 -8.89
CA PHE A 2 1.77 -35.65 -7.45
C PHE A 2 0.83 -36.59 -6.67
N GLU A 3 -0.39 -36.82 -7.18
CA GLU A 3 -1.32 -37.79 -6.59
C GLU A 3 -0.75 -39.21 -6.61
N ASP A 4 -0.17 -39.62 -7.74
CA ASP A 4 0.47 -40.93 -7.85
C ASP A 4 1.62 -41.09 -6.85
N ARG A 5 2.41 -40.03 -6.63
CA ARG A 5 3.45 -40.01 -5.60
C ARG A 5 2.82 -40.19 -4.23
N TYR A 6 1.83 -39.38 -3.85
CA TYR A 6 1.21 -39.46 -2.54
C TYR A 6 0.60 -40.85 -2.26
N LEU A 7 -0.10 -41.43 -3.24
CA LEU A 7 -0.79 -42.71 -3.09
C LEU A 7 0.15 -43.92 -3.05
N ASN A 8 1.28 -43.85 -3.77
CA ASN A 8 2.20 -44.98 -3.91
C ASN A 8 3.50 -44.81 -3.10
N PHE A 9 3.67 -43.70 -2.39
CA PHE A 9 4.83 -43.49 -1.52
C PHE A 9 4.73 -44.41 -0.31
N CYS A 10 5.67 -45.36 -0.23
CA CYS A 10 5.76 -46.35 0.83
C CYS A 10 7.15 -46.28 1.46
N ASP A 11 7.23 -45.64 2.62
CA ASP A 11 8.42 -45.59 3.46
C ASP A 11 7.99 -45.81 4.91
N PRO A 12 8.71 -46.64 5.70
CA PRO A 12 8.33 -46.94 7.07
C PRO A 12 8.45 -45.74 8.02
N ASP A 13 9.36 -44.81 7.72
CA ASP A 13 9.73 -43.71 8.61
C ASP A 13 9.23 -42.35 8.10
N ILE A 14 8.95 -42.24 6.79
CA ILE A 14 8.54 -40.99 6.13
C ILE A 14 7.04 -41.04 5.77
N PRO A 15 6.21 -40.10 6.27
CA PRO A 15 4.81 -39.99 5.85
C PRO A 15 4.67 -39.62 4.37
N SER A 16 3.57 -40.05 3.72
CA SER A 16 3.26 -39.66 2.33
C SER A 16 3.10 -38.15 2.16
N PHE A 17 3.61 -37.61 1.05
CA PHE A 17 3.57 -36.20 0.70
C PHE A 17 3.35 -36.00 -0.81
N TYR A 18 2.78 -34.86 -1.20
CA TYR A 18 2.67 -34.47 -2.61
C TYR A 18 3.98 -33.83 -3.09
N TYR A 19 4.53 -32.90 -2.30
CA TYR A 19 5.64 -32.05 -2.71
C TYR A 19 6.90 -32.31 -1.86
N GLY A 20 7.98 -32.74 -2.53
CA GLY A 20 9.30 -32.87 -1.90
C GLY A 20 10.07 -31.55 -1.83
N SER A 21 9.67 -30.55 -2.63
CA SER A 21 10.12 -29.17 -2.54
C SER A 21 9.05 -28.31 -1.89
N HIS A 22 9.47 -27.22 -1.25
CA HIS A 22 8.59 -26.30 -0.55
C HIS A 22 8.34 -25.03 -1.38
N TYR A 23 7.21 -24.35 -1.15
CA TYR A 23 6.87 -23.11 -1.86
C TYR A 23 7.70 -21.90 -1.43
N SER A 24 8.39 -22.00 -0.30
CA SER A 24 9.26 -20.95 0.24
C SER A 24 10.52 -21.55 0.87
N SER A 25 11.68 -21.04 0.47
CA SER A 25 12.98 -21.43 1.01
C SER A 25 13.97 -20.30 0.81
N MET A 26 15.10 -20.33 1.53
CA MET A 26 16.20 -19.39 1.32
C MET A 26 16.66 -19.40 -0.15
N GLY A 27 16.74 -20.58 -0.77
CA GLY A 27 17.10 -20.71 -2.19
C GLY A 27 16.14 -19.97 -3.13
N ILE A 28 14.84 -19.99 -2.86
CA ILE A 28 13.83 -19.27 -3.66
C ILE A 28 13.98 -17.75 -3.52
N VAL A 29 14.21 -17.27 -2.29
CA VAL A 29 14.42 -15.83 -2.04
C VAL A 29 15.69 -15.33 -2.74
N LEU A 30 16.79 -16.07 -2.60
CA LEU A 30 18.06 -15.74 -3.28
C LEU A 30 17.95 -15.85 -4.80
N TYR A 31 17.13 -16.77 -5.31
CA TYR A 31 16.84 -16.88 -6.73
C TYR A 31 16.14 -15.62 -7.26
N TYR A 32 15.06 -15.17 -6.61
CA TYR A 32 14.34 -13.98 -7.06
C TYR A 32 15.17 -12.71 -6.87
N LEU A 33 15.77 -12.52 -5.71
CA LEU A 33 16.44 -11.28 -5.32
C LEU A 33 17.92 -11.22 -5.74
N LEU A 34 18.37 -12.13 -6.61
CA LEU A 34 19.75 -12.28 -7.08
C LEU A 34 20.46 -10.97 -7.48
N ARG A 35 19.71 -9.97 -7.93
CA ARG A 35 20.22 -8.70 -8.46
C ARG A 35 20.41 -7.61 -7.39
N LEU A 36 19.96 -7.86 -6.16
CA LEU A 36 20.02 -6.92 -5.05
C LEU A 36 21.04 -7.37 -3.99
N GLU A 37 21.81 -6.43 -3.45
CA GLU A 37 22.55 -6.69 -2.22
C GLU A 37 21.61 -6.62 -1.00
N PRO A 38 21.84 -7.43 0.05
CA PRO A 38 22.94 -8.39 0.24
C PRO A 38 22.69 -9.77 -0.41
N PHE A 39 21.59 -9.97 -1.14
CA PHE A 39 21.18 -11.27 -1.67
C PHE A 39 22.14 -11.79 -2.75
N THR A 40 22.75 -10.92 -3.56
CA THR A 40 23.82 -11.28 -4.49
C THR A 40 24.98 -11.96 -3.76
N ALA A 41 25.48 -11.34 -2.68
CA ALA A 41 26.58 -11.88 -1.88
C ALA A 41 26.19 -13.21 -1.22
N LEU A 42 24.99 -13.31 -0.67
CA LEU A 42 24.48 -14.53 -0.05
C LEU A 42 24.31 -15.67 -1.06
N HIS A 43 23.80 -15.39 -2.26
CA HIS A 43 23.69 -16.36 -3.34
C HIS A 43 25.06 -16.90 -3.76
N ARG A 44 26.07 -16.02 -3.91
CA ARG A 44 27.44 -16.44 -4.20
C ARG A 44 28.02 -17.30 -3.08
N ASN A 45 27.79 -16.94 -1.82
CA ASN A 45 28.27 -17.72 -0.69
C ASN A 45 27.69 -19.14 -0.73
N LEU A 46 26.37 -19.25 -0.92
CA LEU A 46 25.67 -20.53 -1.04
C LEU A 46 26.20 -21.41 -2.17
N GLN A 47 26.67 -20.79 -3.27
CA GLN A 47 27.21 -21.46 -4.46
C GLN A 47 28.74 -21.59 -4.47
N GLY A 48 29.40 -21.50 -3.31
CA GLY A 48 30.85 -21.71 -3.18
C GLY A 48 31.70 -20.57 -3.76
N GLY A 49 31.21 -19.33 -3.66
CA GLY A 49 31.90 -18.10 -4.03
C GLY A 49 31.65 -17.59 -5.46
N LYS A 50 30.88 -18.32 -6.26
CA LYS A 50 30.56 -17.99 -7.67
C LYS A 50 29.04 -17.94 -7.91
N PHE A 51 28.62 -17.41 -9.05
CA PHE A 51 27.23 -17.55 -9.48
C PHE A 51 26.96 -18.98 -9.99
N ASP A 52 25.69 -19.37 -9.95
CA ASP A 52 25.23 -20.62 -10.56
C ASP A 52 25.25 -20.51 -12.10
N HIS A 53 24.98 -21.62 -12.78
CA HIS A 53 24.83 -21.66 -14.24
C HIS A 53 23.74 -20.67 -14.70
N ALA A 54 24.01 -19.88 -15.74
CA ALA A 54 23.12 -18.80 -16.19
C ALA A 54 21.68 -19.26 -16.44
N ASP A 55 21.49 -20.42 -17.10
CA ASP A 55 20.16 -21.00 -17.36
C ASP A 55 19.37 -21.43 -16.12
N ARG A 56 20.03 -21.57 -14.96
CA ARG A 56 19.38 -21.88 -13.67
C ARG A 56 19.06 -20.64 -12.85
N LEU A 57 19.57 -19.48 -13.24
CA LEU A 57 19.31 -18.22 -12.55
C LEU A 57 17.96 -17.62 -12.96
N PHE A 58 17.49 -16.64 -12.18
CA PHE A 58 16.23 -15.97 -12.46
C PHE A 58 16.34 -15.09 -13.71
N GLN A 59 15.84 -15.62 -14.82
CA GLN A 59 16.05 -15.06 -16.16
C GLN A 59 14.84 -14.32 -16.73
N SER A 60 13.61 -14.81 -16.52
CA SER A 60 12.40 -14.17 -17.02
C SER A 60 11.19 -14.58 -16.20
N ILE A 61 10.18 -13.71 -16.15
CA ILE A 61 8.90 -14.00 -15.49
C ILE A 61 8.20 -15.19 -16.19
N GLU A 62 8.18 -15.20 -17.52
CA GLU A 62 7.49 -16.23 -18.31
C GLU A 62 8.10 -17.63 -18.11
N SER A 63 9.43 -17.77 -18.24
CA SER A 63 10.10 -19.05 -18.05
C SER A 63 9.91 -19.57 -16.63
N THR A 64 9.99 -18.65 -15.66
CA THR A 64 9.86 -18.96 -14.24
C THR A 64 8.44 -19.45 -13.90
N TYR A 65 7.42 -18.79 -14.45
CA TYR A 65 6.03 -19.21 -14.33
C TYR A 65 5.78 -20.57 -14.98
N ARG A 66 6.28 -20.79 -16.22
CA ARG A 66 6.15 -22.09 -16.91
C ARG A 66 6.84 -23.23 -16.16
N ASN A 67 7.99 -22.97 -15.56
CA ASN A 67 8.71 -23.96 -14.75
C ASN A 67 7.86 -24.39 -13.55
N CYS A 68 7.22 -23.46 -12.83
CA CYS A 68 6.34 -23.80 -11.71
C CYS A 68 5.12 -24.63 -12.11
N LEU A 69 4.69 -24.56 -13.38
CA LEU A 69 3.56 -25.33 -13.88
C LEU A 69 3.94 -26.72 -14.42
N SER A 70 5.20 -26.93 -14.78
CA SER A 70 5.63 -28.13 -15.52
C SER A 70 6.66 -28.98 -14.79
N ASN A 71 7.51 -28.36 -13.96
CA ASN A 71 8.55 -29.04 -13.20
C ASN A 71 8.00 -29.48 -11.84
N THR A 72 7.96 -30.79 -11.60
CA THR A 72 7.44 -31.37 -10.36
C THR A 72 8.28 -31.06 -9.11
N SER A 73 9.45 -30.46 -9.29
CA SER A 73 10.34 -30.02 -8.22
C SER A 73 10.29 -28.50 -8.00
N ASP A 74 9.54 -27.75 -8.81
CA ASP A 74 9.41 -26.29 -8.70
C ASP A 74 7.96 -25.92 -8.38
N VAL A 75 7.67 -25.70 -7.10
CA VAL A 75 6.33 -25.31 -6.60
C VAL A 75 6.39 -24.00 -5.82
N LYS A 76 7.39 -23.17 -6.12
CA LYS A 76 7.65 -21.92 -5.41
C LYS A 76 6.54 -20.90 -5.59
N GLU A 77 6.22 -20.21 -4.51
CA GLU A 77 5.30 -19.07 -4.49
C GLU A 77 6.07 -17.76 -4.65
N LEU A 78 5.35 -16.66 -4.84
CA LEU A 78 5.93 -15.32 -4.97
C LEU A 78 6.41 -14.77 -3.61
N THR A 79 7.40 -13.89 -3.65
CA THR A 79 7.81 -13.06 -2.51
C THR A 79 7.13 -11.69 -2.55
N PRO A 80 7.04 -10.96 -1.43
CA PRO A 80 6.37 -9.65 -1.38
C PRO A 80 6.90 -8.62 -2.40
N GLU A 81 8.18 -8.70 -2.75
CA GLU A 81 8.86 -7.75 -3.65
C GLU A 81 8.18 -7.65 -5.03
N PHE A 82 7.52 -8.72 -5.49
CA PHE A 82 6.72 -8.73 -6.73
C PHE A 82 5.56 -7.72 -6.75
N PHE A 83 5.22 -7.10 -5.61
CA PHE A 83 4.10 -6.18 -5.48
C PHE A 83 4.49 -4.76 -5.06
N TYR A 84 5.78 -4.46 -4.88
CA TYR A 84 6.22 -3.10 -4.53
C TYR A 84 7.64 -2.71 -4.93
N MET A 85 8.50 -3.64 -5.35
CA MET A 85 9.93 -3.38 -5.56
C MET A 85 10.32 -3.69 -7.00
N PRO A 86 10.45 -2.71 -7.90
CA PRO A 86 10.87 -2.96 -9.29
C PRO A 86 12.35 -3.38 -9.40
N GLU A 87 13.20 -2.96 -8.47
CA GLU A 87 14.66 -3.02 -8.58
C GLU A 87 15.21 -4.45 -8.64
N PHE A 88 14.53 -5.45 -8.05
CA PHE A 88 15.01 -6.84 -8.11
C PHE A 88 14.96 -7.45 -9.52
N LEU A 89 14.25 -6.81 -10.45
CA LEU A 89 14.14 -7.22 -11.84
C LEU A 89 15.27 -6.66 -12.69
N GLU A 90 16.07 -5.73 -12.17
CA GLU A 90 17.08 -5.01 -12.93
C GLU A 90 18.50 -5.33 -12.49
N ASN A 91 19.39 -5.54 -13.45
CA ASN A 91 20.82 -5.71 -13.15
C ASN A 91 21.53 -4.34 -13.10
N LEU A 92 21.09 -3.47 -12.18
CA LEU A 92 21.63 -2.10 -12.05
C LEU A 92 23.12 -2.09 -11.72
N ASN A 93 23.58 -3.08 -10.95
CA ASN A 93 24.98 -3.25 -10.56
C ASN A 93 25.86 -3.85 -11.66
N SER A 94 25.31 -4.15 -12.85
CA SER A 94 26.06 -4.72 -13.99
C SER A 94 26.83 -5.99 -13.64
N TYR A 95 26.26 -6.86 -12.80
CA TYR A 95 26.87 -8.14 -12.45
C TYR A 95 26.98 -9.04 -13.68
N HIS A 96 28.10 -9.78 -13.78
CA HIS A 96 28.30 -10.77 -14.83
C HIS A 96 27.75 -12.14 -14.40
N PHE A 97 26.47 -12.39 -14.68
CA PHE A 97 25.80 -13.65 -14.33
C PHE A 97 26.11 -14.83 -15.27
N GLY A 98 26.89 -14.60 -16.33
CA GLY A 98 27.24 -15.61 -17.32
C GLY A 98 26.40 -15.50 -18.60
N VAL A 99 26.55 -16.51 -19.45
CA VAL A 99 25.91 -16.60 -20.77
C VAL A 99 25.02 -17.82 -20.79
N LYS A 100 23.78 -17.65 -21.23
CA LYS A 100 22.78 -18.73 -21.37
C LYS A 100 23.16 -19.67 -22.52
N GLN A 101 22.49 -20.82 -22.61
CA GLN A 101 22.71 -21.77 -23.71
C GLN A 101 22.39 -21.21 -25.10
N ASP A 102 21.50 -20.21 -25.18
CA ASP A 102 21.17 -19.51 -26.43
C ASP A 102 22.26 -18.51 -26.87
N GLY A 103 23.33 -18.35 -26.08
CA GLY A 103 24.44 -17.44 -26.36
C GLY A 103 24.23 -16.02 -25.85
N GLU A 104 23.07 -15.72 -25.27
CA GLU A 104 22.78 -14.38 -24.75
C GLU A 104 23.28 -14.21 -23.31
N PRO A 105 23.94 -13.07 -22.98
CA PRO A 105 24.35 -12.77 -21.63
C PRO A 105 23.12 -12.55 -20.73
N LEU A 106 23.19 -13.04 -19.49
CA LEU A 106 22.13 -12.83 -18.52
C LEU A 106 22.24 -11.43 -17.88
N GLY A 107 21.21 -10.60 -18.08
CA GLY A 107 21.14 -9.22 -17.59
C GLY A 107 19.88 -8.95 -16.76
N HIS A 108 19.07 -7.97 -17.17
CA HIS A 108 17.75 -7.72 -16.60
C HIS A 108 16.83 -8.93 -16.75
N VAL A 109 15.82 -9.04 -15.87
CA VAL A 109 14.80 -10.10 -15.94
C VAL A 109 13.89 -9.84 -17.13
N GLY A 110 13.65 -10.86 -17.96
CA GLY A 110 12.69 -10.79 -19.05
C GLY A 110 11.26 -10.58 -18.53
N LEU A 111 10.67 -9.45 -18.90
CA LEU A 111 9.33 -9.04 -18.50
C LEU A 111 8.27 -9.45 -19.54
N PRO A 112 7.01 -9.65 -19.12
CA PRO A 112 5.93 -9.92 -20.06
C PRO A 112 5.64 -8.70 -20.96
N PRO A 113 5.11 -8.91 -22.19
CA PRO A 113 4.90 -7.83 -23.15
C PRO A 113 4.02 -6.66 -22.65
N TRP A 114 3.05 -6.95 -21.79
CA TRP A 114 2.15 -5.94 -21.23
C TRP A 114 2.84 -4.95 -20.29
N ALA A 115 4.01 -5.30 -19.74
CA ALA A 115 4.83 -4.39 -18.92
C ALA A 115 5.67 -3.43 -19.76
N LYS A 116 5.68 -3.58 -21.10
CA LYS A 116 6.35 -2.66 -22.05
C LYS A 116 7.83 -2.41 -21.74
N GLY A 117 8.49 -3.39 -21.11
CA GLY A 117 9.89 -3.28 -20.67
C GLY A 117 10.13 -2.44 -19.42
N SER A 118 9.09 -1.98 -18.70
CA SER A 118 9.22 -1.26 -17.43
C SER A 118 8.97 -2.20 -16.24
N PRO A 119 9.97 -2.39 -15.36
CA PRO A 119 9.79 -3.05 -14.07
C PRO A 119 8.73 -2.36 -13.19
N GLU A 120 8.64 -1.03 -13.23
CA GLU A 120 7.66 -0.25 -12.46
C GLU A 120 6.23 -0.56 -12.91
N GLU A 121 5.99 -0.61 -14.22
CA GLU A 121 4.69 -0.99 -14.78
C GLU A 121 4.34 -2.44 -14.43
N PHE A 122 5.33 -3.35 -14.45
CA PHE A 122 5.14 -4.73 -14.01
C PHE A 122 4.67 -4.80 -12.55
N ILE A 123 5.35 -4.10 -11.65
CA ILE A 123 5.00 -4.05 -10.23
C ILE A 123 3.65 -3.36 -10.01
N HIS A 124 3.38 -2.24 -10.70
CA HIS A 124 2.13 -1.52 -10.60
C HIS A 124 0.94 -2.41 -10.96
N ILE A 125 1.00 -3.12 -12.09
CA ILE A 125 -0.07 -4.03 -12.52
C ILE A 125 -0.22 -5.23 -11.57
N ASN A 126 0.88 -5.81 -11.07
CA ASN A 126 0.79 -6.88 -10.08
C ASN A 126 0.10 -6.41 -8.79
N ARG A 127 0.39 -5.19 -8.35
CA ARG A 127 -0.26 -4.59 -7.17
C ARG A 127 -1.74 -4.36 -7.41
N GLU A 128 -2.12 -3.79 -8.57
CA GLU A 128 -3.53 -3.62 -8.96
C GLU A 128 -4.25 -4.98 -9.04
N ALA A 129 -3.59 -6.01 -9.55
CA ALA A 129 -4.14 -7.36 -9.60
C ALA A 129 -4.34 -7.95 -8.18
N LEU A 130 -3.37 -7.77 -7.28
CA LEU A 130 -3.44 -8.21 -5.88
C LEU A 130 -4.58 -7.51 -5.12
N GLU A 131 -4.78 -6.22 -5.36
CA GLU A 131 -5.84 -5.42 -4.72
C GLU A 131 -7.19 -5.53 -5.44
N SER A 132 -7.27 -6.25 -6.56
CA SER A 132 -8.50 -6.41 -7.33
C SER A 132 -9.62 -7.08 -6.54
N GLU A 133 -10.87 -6.84 -6.96
CA GLU A 133 -12.06 -7.50 -6.40
C GLU A 133 -12.01 -9.03 -6.55
N TYR A 134 -11.37 -9.51 -7.62
CA TYR A 134 -11.17 -10.95 -7.84
C TYR A 134 -10.30 -11.54 -6.73
N VAL A 135 -9.13 -10.96 -6.46
CA VAL A 135 -8.24 -11.47 -5.40
C VAL A 135 -8.88 -11.23 -4.03
N SER A 136 -9.43 -10.05 -3.76
CA SER A 136 -10.13 -9.76 -2.51
C SER A 136 -11.24 -10.77 -2.18
N SER A 137 -11.99 -11.22 -3.20
CA SER A 137 -13.04 -12.22 -3.03
C SER A 137 -12.51 -13.64 -2.75
N ASN A 138 -11.28 -13.96 -3.15
CA ASN A 138 -10.75 -15.34 -3.17
C ASN A 138 -9.54 -15.57 -2.26
N LEU A 139 -8.83 -14.53 -1.82
CA LEU A 139 -7.57 -14.63 -1.09
C LEU A 139 -7.66 -15.50 0.17
N HIS A 140 -8.82 -15.46 0.85
CA HIS A 140 -9.10 -16.31 2.01
C HIS A 140 -8.89 -17.83 1.74
N HIS A 141 -9.05 -18.30 0.51
CA HIS A 141 -8.74 -19.69 0.13
C HIS A 141 -7.25 -19.99 0.11
N TRP A 142 -6.42 -19.05 -0.35
CA TRP A 142 -4.97 -19.17 -0.29
C TRP A 142 -4.48 -19.10 1.17
N ILE A 143 -5.05 -18.20 1.98
CA ILE A 143 -4.74 -18.14 3.42
C ILE A 143 -5.11 -19.46 4.12
N ASP A 144 -6.22 -20.10 3.74
CA ASP A 144 -6.60 -21.42 4.26
C ASP A 144 -5.54 -22.51 3.97
N LEU A 145 -4.86 -22.44 2.82
CA LEU A 145 -3.79 -23.37 2.42
C LEU A 145 -2.49 -23.11 3.20
N ILE A 146 -2.08 -21.85 3.31
CA ILE A 146 -0.78 -21.49 3.87
C ILE A 146 -0.79 -21.44 5.39
N PHE A 147 -1.83 -20.87 6.01
CA PHE A 147 -1.90 -20.62 7.46
C PHE A 147 -3.09 -21.28 8.15
N GLY A 148 -4.03 -21.82 7.38
CA GLY A 148 -5.35 -22.22 7.88
C GLY A 148 -5.61 -23.71 7.97
N TYR A 149 -6.89 -24.07 7.96
CA TYR A 149 -7.34 -25.44 8.20
C TYR A 149 -6.96 -26.43 7.08
N LYS A 150 -6.55 -25.94 5.89
CA LYS A 150 -6.07 -26.76 4.78
C LYS A 150 -4.54 -26.91 4.75
N GLN A 151 -3.83 -26.45 5.78
CA GLN A 151 -2.38 -26.65 5.90
C GLN A 151 -2.04 -28.10 6.31
N ARG A 152 -2.89 -28.75 7.11
CA ARG A 152 -2.62 -30.08 7.70
C ARG A 152 -3.85 -30.99 7.74
N GLY A 153 -3.61 -32.28 7.93
CA GLY A 153 -4.66 -33.29 8.10
C GLY A 153 -5.46 -33.55 6.83
N LYS A 154 -6.65 -34.14 6.99
CA LYS A 154 -7.52 -34.54 5.87
C LYS A 154 -7.84 -33.40 4.89
N PRO A 155 -8.17 -32.16 5.32
CA PRO A 155 -8.44 -31.06 4.39
C PRO A 155 -7.25 -30.68 3.51
N ALA A 156 -6.01 -30.87 4.01
CA ALA A 156 -4.80 -30.63 3.23
C ALA A 156 -4.59 -31.72 2.17
N VAL A 157 -4.89 -32.99 2.50
CA VAL A 157 -4.87 -34.09 1.52
C VAL A 157 -5.87 -33.85 0.39
N GLU A 158 -7.11 -33.48 0.74
CA GLU A 158 -8.17 -33.16 -0.23
C GLU A 158 -7.82 -31.95 -1.12
N ALA A 159 -6.99 -31.04 -0.63
CA ALA A 159 -6.50 -29.88 -1.37
C ALA A 159 -5.14 -30.10 -2.06
N ALA A 160 -4.61 -31.33 -2.03
CA ALA A 160 -3.28 -31.69 -2.50
C ALA A 160 -2.14 -30.84 -1.91
N ASN A 161 -2.26 -30.41 -0.64
CA ASN A 161 -1.40 -29.42 0.02
C ASN A 161 -0.53 -30.03 1.13
N ILE A 162 0.07 -31.20 0.87
CA ILE A 162 0.98 -31.88 1.81
C ILE A 162 2.43 -31.79 1.30
N PHE A 163 3.27 -31.14 2.10
CA PHE A 163 4.71 -31.00 1.86
C PHE A 163 5.49 -32.07 2.62
N TYR A 164 6.80 -32.13 2.38
CA TYR A 164 7.68 -33.04 3.10
C TYR A 164 7.61 -32.83 4.62
N TYR A 165 7.57 -33.91 5.39
CA TYR A 165 7.20 -33.85 6.82
C TYR A 165 8.09 -32.91 7.67
N LEU A 166 9.40 -32.83 7.36
CA LEU A 166 10.34 -31.94 8.07
C LEU A 166 10.05 -30.45 7.90
N THR A 167 9.23 -30.06 6.91
CA THR A 167 8.85 -28.66 6.72
C THR A 167 7.89 -28.18 7.81
N TYR A 168 7.25 -29.10 8.52
CA TYR A 168 6.22 -28.79 9.51
C TYR A 168 6.79 -28.69 10.92
N GLU A 169 6.42 -27.61 11.62
CA GLU A 169 6.69 -27.47 13.06
C GLU A 169 6.21 -28.71 13.84
N GLY A 170 7.06 -29.15 14.78
CA GLY A 170 6.78 -30.27 15.69
C GLY A 170 6.89 -31.66 15.05
N ALA A 171 7.37 -31.76 13.80
CA ALA A 171 7.51 -33.05 13.12
C ALA A 171 8.63 -33.94 13.69
N VAL A 172 9.68 -33.33 14.28
CA VAL A 172 10.81 -34.03 14.91
C VAL A 172 11.17 -33.32 16.21
N ASP A 173 11.48 -34.10 17.24
CA ASP A 173 12.01 -33.62 18.52
C ASP A 173 13.53 -33.66 18.51
N LEU A 174 14.15 -32.56 18.07
CA LEU A 174 15.61 -32.44 17.95
C LEU A 174 16.33 -32.39 19.32
N GLU A 175 15.63 -32.05 20.40
CA GLU A 175 16.24 -31.92 21.72
C GLU A 175 16.58 -33.29 22.31
N ASN A 176 15.74 -34.29 22.04
CA ASN A 176 15.87 -35.64 22.57
C ASN A 176 16.54 -36.63 21.59
N MET A 177 17.16 -36.14 20.50
CA MET A 177 17.91 -37.00 19.56
C MET A 177 19.34 -37.27 20.07
N ASP A 178 19.67 -38.55 20.21
CA ASP A 178 21.02 -39.02 20.62
C ASP A 178 22.06 -38.94 19.49
N ASP A 179 21.64 -39.18 18.23
CA ASP A 179 22.55 -39.16 17.08
C ASP A 179 22.77 -37.72 16.58
N MET A 180 23.94 -37.17 16.91
CA MET A 180 24.36 -35.84 16.50
C MET A 180 24.50 -35.67 14.98
N LEU A 181 24.85 -36.73 14.24
CA LEU A 181 24.97 -36.66 12.79
C LEU A 181 23.58 -36.56 12.15
N GLN A 182 22.65 -37.40 12.59
CA GLN A 182 21.27 -37.35 12.13
C GLN A 182 20.61 -36.02 12.50
N LYS A 183 20.85 -35.53 13.72
CA LYS A 183 20.37 -34.22 14.18
C LYS A 183 20.87 -33.09 13.27
N SER A 184 22.18 -33.03 13.01
CA SER A 184 22.76 -32.03 12.10
C SER A 184 22.16 -32.10 10.69
N ALA A 185 21.95 -33.31 10.16
CA ALA A 185 21.36 -33.49 8.83
C ALA A 185 19.91 -33.01 8.77
N ILE A 186 19.13 -33.21 9.83
CA ILE A 186 17.74 -32.73 9.92
C ILE A 186 17.72 -31.20 10.07
N GLU A 187 18.59 -30.64 10.90
CA GLU A 187 18.74 -29.18 11.05
C GLU A 187 19.07 -28.52 9.71
N ASP A 188 20.02 -29.07 8.96
CA ASP A 188 20.37 -28.59 7.61
C ASP A 188 19.19 -28.71 6.63
N GLN A 189 18.45 -29.82 6.69
CA GLN A 189 17.28 -30.03 5.83
C GLN A 189 16.19 -28.98 6.12
N ILE A 190 15.90 -28.74 7.39
CA ILE A 190 14.91 -27.76 7.86
C ILE A 190 15.33 -26.34 7.46
N ALA A 191 16.62 -26.00 7.62
CA ALA A 191 17.12 -24.66 7.32
C ALA A 191 17.09 -24.32 5.83
N ASN A 192 17.36 -25.29 4.96
CA ASN A 192 17.61 -25.04 3.53
C ASN A 192 16.43 -25.39 2.61
N PHE A 193 15.59 -26.37 2.95
CA PHE A 193 14.58 -26.93 2.04
C PHE A 193 13.14 -26.50 2.35
N GLY A 194 12.99 -25.51 3.23
CA GLY A 194 11.74 -24.78 3.46
C GLY A 194 11.07 -25.13 4.79
N GLN A 195 10.35 -24.14 5.30
CA GLN A 195 9.61 -24.23 6.56
C GLN A 195 8.19 -23.76 6.31
N THR A 196 7.21 -24.63 6.57
CA THR A 196 5.80 -24.26 6.53
C THR A 196 5.50 -23.32 7.69
N PRO A 197 4.87 -22.16 7.46
CA PRO A 197 4.49 -21.25 8.53
C PRO A 197 3.60 -21.92 9.58
N ILE A 198 3.57 -21.37 10.78
CA ILE A 198 2.70 -21.86 11.85
C ILE A 198 1.23 -21.85 11.41
N GLN A 199 0.46 -22.86 11.81
CA GLN A 199 -0.98 -22.87 11.56
C GLN A 199 -1.66 -21.90 12.53
N ILE A 200 -2.16 -20.78 12.01
CA ILE A 200 -2.74 -19.71 12.82
C ILE A 200 -4.18 -20.04 13.24
N PHE A 201 -4.91 -20.82 12.44
CA PHE A 201 -6.29 -21.16 12.72
C PHE A 201 -6.71 -22.50 12.11
N ARG A 202 -7.70 -23.15 12.75
CA ARG A 202 -8.23 -24.46 12.34
C ARG A 202 -9.65 -24.41 11.75
N LYS A 203 -10.23 -23.22 11.63
CA LYS A 203 -11.53 -22.98 10.98
C LYS A 203 -11.31 -22.30 9.63
N LYS A 204 -12.32 -22.32 8.76
CA LYS A 204 -12.25 -21.61 7.48
C LYS A 204 -12.02 -20.11 7.70
N HIS A 205 -11.05 -19.53 6.99
CA HIS A 205 -10.81 -18.09 7.01
C HIS A 205 -12.05 -17.34 6.49
N PRO A 206 -12.50 -16.27 7.17
CA PRO A 206 -13.62 -15.49 6.68
C PRO A 206 -13.30 -14.86 5.32
N ARG A 207 -14.26 -14.87 4.39
CA ARG A 207 -14.15 -14.10 3.15
C ARG A 207 -14.11 -12.62 3.49
N ARG A 208 -13.26 -11.83 2.80
CA ARG A 208 -13.27 -10.36 2.92
C ARG A 208 -14.68 -9.87 2.62
N GLY A 209 -15.23 -9.04 3.51
CA GLY A 209 -16.52 -8.40 3.29
C GLY A 209 -16.48 -7.47 2.06
N PRO A 210 -17.63 -6.92 1.64
CA PRO A 210 -17.65 -5.90 0.60
C PRO A 210 -16.69 -4.75 0.98
N PRO A 211 -16.08 -4.07 -0.01
CA PRO A 211 -15.15 -2.98 0.26
C PRO A 211 -15.79 -2.00 1.24
N ILE A 212 -15.09 -1.76 2.35
CA ILE A 212 -15.48 -0.71 3.31
C ILE A 212 -15.46 0.60 2.50
N PRO A 213 -16.51 1.44 2.55
CA PRO A 213 -16.56 2.68 1.76
C PRO A 213 -15.26 3.46 1.97
N ILE A 214 -14.59 3.74 0.84
CA ILE A 214 -13.23 4.26 0.80
C ILE A 214 -13.18 5.57 1.60
N ALA A 215 -12.49 5.58 2.74
CA ALA A 215 -12.34 6.78 3.57
C ALA A 215 -11.51 7.88 2.87
N HIS A 216 -10.73 7.52 1.83
CA HIS A 216 -9.81 8.42 1.12
C HIS A 216 -9.96 8.28 -0.42
N PRO A 217 -11.10 8.68 -0.99
CA PRO A 217 -11.41 8.47 -2.41
C PRO A 217 -10.41 9.13 -3.37
N LEU A 218 -9.74 10.22 -2.93
CA LEU A 218 -8.69 10.90 -3.71
C LEU A 218 -7.52 9.98 -4.09
N TYR A 219 -7.16 9.05 -3.22
CA TYR A 219 -5.98 8.19 -3.43
C TYR A 219 -6.34 6.84 -4.03
N PHE A 220 -7.43 6.23 -3.58
CA PHE A 220 -7.78 4.85 -3.92
C PHE A 220 -8.78 4.73 -5.06
N ALA A 221 -9.54 5.78 -5.35
CA ALA A 221 -10.50 5.77 -6.45
C ALA A 221 -10.69 7.19 -7.03
N PRO A 222 -9.63 7.82 -7.57
CA PRO A 222 -9.74 9.17 -8.12
C PRO A 222 -10.80 9.26 -9.23
N GLN A 223 -11.00 8.17 -9.97
CA GLN A 223 -12.03 8.05 -11.01
C GLN A 223 -13.47 8.08 -10.46
N SER A 224 -13.66 7.82 -9.16
CA SER A 224 -14.97 7.91 -8.49
C SER A 224 -15.34 9.34 -8.07
N ILE A 225 -14.41 10.29 -8.16
CA ILE A 225 -14.63 11.68 -7.80
C ILE A 225 -15.26 12.40 -9.00
N THR A 226 -16.45 12.97 -8.77
CA THR A 226 -17.13 13.80 -9.76
C THR A 226 -16.96 15.27 -9.38
N VAL A 227 -16.49 16.09 -10.33
CA VAL A 227 -16.46 17.55 -10.15
C VAL A 227 -17.91 18.07 -10.18
N THR A 228 -18.36 18.68 -9.09
CA THR A 228 -19.74 19.15 -8.95
C THR A 228 -19.90 20.63 -9.30
N SER A 229 -18.91 21.47 -8.99
CA SER A 229 -18.93 22.89 -9.33
C SER A 229 -17.53 23.48 -9.42
N VAL A 230 -17.38 24.52 -10.24
CA VAL A 230 -16.17 25.34 -10.35
C VAL A 230 -16.59 26.79 -10.20
N VAL A 231 -15.99 27.51 -9.26
CA VAL A 231 -16.29 28.92 -9.01
C VAL A 231 -14.99 29.73 -9.11
N PRO A 232 -14.96 30.83 -9.87
CA PRO A 232 -13.80 31.70 -9.89
C PRO A 232 -13.58 32.30 -8.49
N SER A 233 -12.35 32.24 -8.02
CA SER A 233 -11.96 32.97 -6.82
C SER A 233 -12.12 34.45 -7.11
N ALA A 234 -12.91 35.17 -6.30
CA ALA A 234 -13.13 36.62 -6.44
C ALA A 234 -11.89 37.44 -6.02
N ILE A 235 -10.76 36.78 -5.79
CA ILE A 235 -9.48 37.42 -5.52
C ILE A 235 -8.95 37.93 -6.86
N SER A 236 -8.96 39.25 -7.03
CA SER A 236 -8.61 39.94 -8.28
C SER A 236 -7.13 39.84 -8.68
N SER A 237 -6.30 39.15 -7.88
CA SER A 237 -4.90 38.88 -8.18
C SER A 237 -4.66 37.38 -8.33
N SER A 238 -3.63 37.02 -9.08
CA SER A 238 -3.14 35.65 -9.27
C SER A 238 -2.50 35.06 -7.99
N SER A 239 -3.01 35.42 -6.81
CA SER A 239 -2.48 35.01 -5.51
C SER A 239 -2.87 33.58 -5.17
N SER A 240 -1.96 32.85 -4.53
CA SER A 240 -2.20 31.48 -4.07
C SER A 240 -3.22 31.44 -2.93
N VAL A 241 -4.06 30.40 -2.90
CA VAL A 241 -4.94 30.11 -1.76
C VAL A 241 -4.12 29.35 -0.71
N LEU A 242 -3.97 29.92 0.48
CA LEU A 242 -3.18 29.35 1.57
C LEU A 242 -3.99 28.44 2.49
N PHE A 243 -5.30 28.70 2.60
CA PHE A 243 -6.18 27.94 3.48
C PHE A 243 -7.55 27.74 2.84
N ILE A 244 -8.04 26.50 2.96
CA ILE A 244 -9.42 26.11 2.65
C ILE A 244 -9.93 25.35 3.87
N GLY A 245 -11.00 25.85 4.48
CA GLY A 245 -11.70 25.20 5.58
C GLY A 245 -13.16 25.02 5.24
N LEU A 246 -13.75 23.90 5.66
CA LEU A 246 -15.20 23.69 5.64
C LEU A 246 -15.69 23.76 7.08
N LEU A 247 -16.56 24.72 7.38
CA LEU A 247 -17.17 24.89 8.69
C LEU A 247 -18.68 25.08 8.51
N ASP A 248 -19.47 24.17 9.08
CA ASP A 248 -20.91 24.03 8.81
C ASP A 248 -21.22 23.93 7.30
N SER A 249 -21.82 25.00 6.76
CA SER A 249 -22.19 25.18 5.35
C SER A 249 -21.37 26.31 4.71
N ASN A 250 -20.21 26.65 5.28
CA ASN A 250 -19.35 27.72 4.78
C ASN A 250 -17.99 27.15 4.36
N ILE A 251 -17.57 27.49 3.15
CA ILE A 251 -16.22 27.32 2.67
C ILE A 251 -15.47 28.61 2.97
N VAL A 252 -14.47 28.51 3.83
CA VAL A 252 -13.60 29.61 4.23
C VAL A 252 -12.32 29.55 3.40
N LEU A 253 -12.00 30.64 2.71
CA LEU A 253 -10.84 30.78 1.86
C LEU A 253 -9.98 31.94 2.37
N MET A 254 -8.67 31.71 2.49
CA MET A 254 -7.69 32.76 2.75
C MET A 254 -6.60 32.73 1.67
N GLY A 255 -6.41 33.85 0.98
CA GLY A 255 -5.31 34.04 0.03
C GLY A 255 -4.02 34.54 0.70
N GLU A 256 -2.92 34.48 -0.05
CA GLU A 256 -1.61 35.00 0.34
C GLU A 256 -1.61 36.50 0.67
N GLU A 257 -2.45 37.28 0.00
CA GLU A 257 -2.64 38.71 0.26
C GLU A 257 -3.55 39.01 1.48
N LEU A 258 -3.86 38.00 2.30
CA LEU A 258 -4.77 38.08 3.44
C LEU A 258 -6.20 38.47 3.05
N ILE A 259 -6.63 38.05 1.86
CA ILE A 259 -8.00 38.25 1.40
C ILE A 259 -8.84 37.08 1.90
N LEU A 260 -9.77 37.38 2.80
CA LEU A 260 -10.77 36.47 3.33
C LEU A 260 -11.98 36.45 2.39
N SER A 261 -12.36 35.25 1.94
CA SER A 261 -13.63 34.98 1.24
C SER A 261 -14.34 33.84 1.95
N VAL A 262 -15.63 34.00 2.17
CA VAL A 262 -16.49 32.99 2.78
C VAL A 262 -17.61 32.71 1.80
N LYS A 263 -17.68 31.48 1.30
CA LYS A 263 -18.69 31.05 0.32
C LYS A 263 -19.62 30.02 0.93
N LEU A 264 -20.86 29.98 0.47
CA LEU A 264 -21.81 28.97 0.95
C LEU A 264 -21.52 27.62 0.28
N TRP A 265 -21.43 26.54 1.05
CA TRP A 265 -21.45 25.17 0.56
C TRP A 265 -22.89 24.73 0.37
N LEU A 266 -23.36 24.70 -0.88
CA LEU A 266 -24.70 24.28 -1.24
C LEU A 266 -24.75 22.75 -1.20
N THR A 267 -25.62 22.22 -0.33
CA THR A 267 -25.92 20.78 -0.24
C THR A 267 -27.39 20.54 -0.51
N THR A 268 -27.73 19.27 -0.71
CA THR A 268 -29.10 18.80 -0.92
C THR A 268 -30.07 19.15 0.21
N GLN A 269 -29.58 19.39 1.44
CA GLN A 269 -30.40 19.72 2.60
C GLN A 269 -30.72 21.23 2.72
N LEU A 270 -29.90 22.09 2.12
CA LEU A 270 -30.05 23.56 2.17
C LEU A 270 -31.20 24.10 1.31
N GLN A 271 -31.82 23.27 0.46
CA GLN A 271 -33.00 23.65 -0.34
C GLN A 271 -34.29 23.86 0.49
N SER A 272 -34.27 23.63 1.81
CA SER A 272 -35.44 23.86 2.66
C SER A 272 -35.66 25.34 3.05
N GLY A 273 -34.78 26.27 2.68
CA GLY A 273 -34.82 27.64 3.21
C GLY A 273 -34.33 28.76 2.29
N GLY A 274 -34.77 28.84 1.03
CA GLY A 274 -34.49 30.02 0.22
C GLY A 274 -35.04 30.02 -1.22
N ASN A 275 -36.06 30.87 -1.42
CA ASN A 275 -36.68 31.34 -2.67
C ASN A 275 -37.21 30.30 -3.69
N PHE A 276 -38.53 30.34 -3.85
CA PHE A 276 -39.34 29.68 -4.86
C PHE A 276 -38.82 29.92 -6.28
N THR A 277 -38.00 29.00 -6.80
CA THR A 277 -37.86 28.82 -8.25
C THR A 277 -38.29 27.40 -8.61
N PHE A 278 -39.41 27.32 -9.33
CA PHE A 278 -39.89 26.10 -9.96
C PHE A 278 -38.90 25.66 -11.04
N SER A 279 -37.92 24.81 -10.69
CA SER A 279 -37.17 24.03 -11.67
C SER A 279 -36.98 22.62 -11.12
N GLY A 280 -37.64 21.66 -11.77
CA GLY A 280 -37.61 20.27 -11.38
C GLY A 280 -36.27 19.60 -11.69
N SER A 281 -35.66 19.01 -10.67
CA SER A 281 -35.18 17.63 -10.62
C SER A 281 -34.76 17.35 -9.18
N LEU A 282 -35.12 16.18 -8.65
CA LEU A 282 -34.73 15.70 -7.31
C LEU A 282 -33.27 15.23 -7.26
N GLU A 283 -32.41 15.74 -8.15
CA GLU A 283 -31.02 15.33 -8.19
C GLU A 283 -30.23 15.95 -7.04
N PRO A 284 -29.36 15.18 -6.37
CA PRO A 284 -28.56 15.70 -5.29
C PRO A 284 -27.57 16.75 -5.81
N PHE A 285 -27.92 18.03 -5.66
CA PHE A 285 -27.07 19.15 -6.03
C PHE A 285 -26.07 19.49 -4.93
N PHE A 286 -24.79 19.50 -5.30
CA PHE A 286 -23.69 20.01 -4.49
C PHE A 286 -22.99 21.12 -5.26
N GLY A 287 -22.77 22.27 -4.63
CA GLY A 287 -22.16 23.40 -5.32
C GLY A 287 -21.60 24.44 -4.37
N ILE A 288 -20.95 25.44 -4.94
CA ILE A 288 -20.45 26.59 -4.21
C ILE A 288 -21.37 27.78 -4.54
N GLY A 289 -22.01 28.34 -3.52
CA GLY A 289 -22.89 29.51 -3.62
C GLY A 289 -22.13 30.82 -3.68
N SER A 290 -22.88 31.93 -3.62
CA SER A 290 -22.31 33.27 -3.55
C SER A 290 -21.49 33.49 -2.28
N ASP A 291 -20.64 34.50 -2.30
CA ASP A 291 -19.95 34.95 -1.10
C ASP A 291 -20.96 35.38 -0.02
N VAL A 292 -20.83 34.81 1.18
CA VAL A 292 -21.60 35.18 2.37
C VAL A 292 -21.24 36.61 2.79
N ILE A 293 -19.97 36.97 2.65
CA ILE A 293 -19.45 38.32 2.85
C ILE A 293 -18.63 38.73 1.64
N SER A 294 -18.70 40.01 1.25
CA SER A 294 -17.82 40.54 0.21
C SER A 294 -16.35 40.23 0.55
N PRO A 295 -15.57 39.65 -0.39
CA PRO A 295 -14.15 39.39 -0.18
C PRO A 295 -13.45 40.63 0.34
N ARG A 296 -12.64 40.48 1.38
CA ARG A 296 -12.00 41.61 2.04
C ARG A 296 -10.64 41.27 2.58
N LYS A 297 -9.77 42.27 2.58
CA LYS A 297 -8.44 42.16 3.16
C LYS A 297 -8.51 42.26 4.68
N VAL A 298 -7.94 41.29 5.37
CA VAL A 298 -7.76 41.35 6.82
C VAL A 298 -6.64 42.35 7.12
N ALA A 299 -6.95 43.36 7.93
CA ALA A 299 -6.01 44.41 8.28
C ALA A 299 -5.04 43.92 9.37
N THR A 300 -4.02 43.17 8.96
CA THR A 300 -2.92 42.70 9.81
C THR A 300 -1.62 42.70 9.03
N SER A 301 -0.49 42.84 9.71
CA SER A 301 0.83 42.75 9.07
C SER A 301 1.53 41.46 9.48
N LEU A 302 2.00 40.72 8.50
CA LEU A 302 2.70 39.46 8.72
C LEU A 302 4.13 39.73 9.18
N ALA A 303 4.65 38.86 10.04
CA ALA A 303 6.03 38.96 10.49
C ALA A 303 6.98 38.41 9.40
N GLU A 304 8.08 39.11 9.12
CA GLU A 304 9.04 38.72 8.06
C GLU A 304 9.84 37.47 8.40
N ASN A 305 9.92 37.11 9.68
CA ASN A 305 10.70 35.99 10.21
C ASN A 305 9.95 34.65 10.22
N VAL A 306 8.68 34.62 9.79
CA VAL A 306 7.87 33.40 9.73
C VAL A 306 7.20 33.29 8.37
N GLU A 307 7.34 32.14 7.71
CA GLU A 307 6.59 31.84 6.50
C GLU A 307 5.10 31.69 6.84
N PHE A 308 4.29 32.61 6.34
CA PHE A 308 2.85 32.57 6.55
C PHE A 308 2.21 31.53 5.62
N GLY A 309 1.55 30.53 6.19
CA GLY A 309 0.91 29.45 5.46
C GLY A 309 -0.30 28.88 6.19
N ARG A 310 -0.77 27.71 5.72
CA ARG A 310 -1.92 27.01 6.30
C ARG A 310 -1.82 26.82 7.82
N GLN A 311 -0.60 26.58 8.31
CA GLN A 311 -0.31 26.38 9.73
C GLN A 311 -0.70 27.57 10.61
N CYS A 312 -0.79 28.77 10.04
CA CYS A 312 -1.14 29.99 10.76
C CYS A 312 -2.64 30.25 10.84
N LEU A 313 -3.47 29.37 10.28
CA LEU A 313 -4.88 29.58 10.05
C LEU A 313 -5.70 28.39 10.54
N ALA A 314 -6.74 28.65 11.34
CA ALA A 314 -7.70 27.64 11.78
C ALA A 314 -9.12 28.21 11.79
N ALA A 315 -10.08 27.47 11.24
CA ALA A 315 -11.49 27.82 11.31
C ALA A 315 -12.15 27.06 12.47
N VAL A 316 -12.88 27.77 13.34
CA VAL A 316 -13.50 27.19 14.53
C VAL A 316 -14.92 27.73 14.72
N GLN A 317 -15.81 26.87 15.22
CA GLN A 317 -17.14 27.27 15.65
C GLN A 317 -17.16 27.37 17.18
N ILE A 318 -17.57 28.52 17.70
CA ILE A 318 -17.68 28.79 19.14
C ILE A 318 -19.10 29.29 19.41
N HIS A 319 -19.85 28.56 20.23
CA HIS A 319 -21.23 28.91 20.60
C HIS A 319 -22.19 29.17 19.41
N GLY A 320 -21.95 28.52 18.27
CA GLY A 320 -22.75 28.67 17.04
C GLY A 320 -22.29 29.78 16.10
N ASP A 321 -21.33 30.60 16.53
CA ASP A 321 -20.69 31.60 15.68
C ASP A 321 -19.38 31.04 15.09
N ASN A 322 -19.12 31.43 13.84
CA ASN A 322 -18.01 30.93 13.05
C ASN A 322 -16.87 31.95 13.04
N TYR A 323 -15.67 31.51 13.40
CA TYR A 323 -14.48 32.35 13.51
C TYR A 323 -13.29 31.76 12.75
N LEU A 324 -12.42 32.63 12.27
CA LEU A 324 -11.10 32.31 11.76
C LEU A 324 -10.05 32.82 12.74
N ILE A 325 -9.18 31.93 13.19
CA ILE A 325 -8.01 32.26 13.98
C ILE A 325 -6.83 32.45 13.03
N LEU A 326 -6.14 33.58 13.17
CA LEU A 326 -4.96 33.94 12.41
C LEU A 326 -3.78 34.22 13.35
N CYS A 327 -2.62 33.62 13.08
CA CYS A 327 -1.35 33.95 13.74
C CYS A 327 -0.26 34.33 12.70
N GLY A 328 1.00 34.48 13.14
CA GLY A 328 2.09 34.89 12.26
C GLY A 328 2.17 36.40 11.99
N ASN A 329 1.51 37.21 12.83
CA ASN A 329 1.59 38.67 12.77
C ASN A 329 2.74 39.22 13.63
N TRP A 330 3.18 40.44 13.31
CA TRP A 330 4.22 41.17 14.06
C TRP A 330 3.83 41.50 15.52
N GLU A 331 2.54 41.37 15.85
CA GLU A 331 2.01 41.70 17.19
C GLU A 331 2.13 40.53 18.19
N ASN A 332 2.77 39.42 17.80
CA ASN A 332 2.91 38.22 18.62
C ASN A 332 1.56 37.74 19.18
N SER A 333 0.54 37.74 18.32
CA SER A 333 -0.84 37.54 18.74
C SER A 333 -1.61 36.54 17.89
N PHE A 334 -2.65 35.96 18.49
CA PHE A 334 -3.73 35.33 17.74
C PHE A 334 -4.85 36.34 17.53
N GLN A 335 -5.27 36.52 16.28
CA GLN A 335 -6.42 37.34 15.90
C GLN A 335 -7.61 36.42 15.63
N ILE A 336 -8.74 36.72 16.29
CA ILE A 336 -10.01 36.03 16.09
C ILE A 336 -10.84 36.91 15.16
N ILE A 337 -11.14 36.41 13.97
CA ILE A 337 -11.87 37.11 12.92
C ILE A 337 -13.24 36.46 12.80
N SER A 338 -14.31 37.24 12.92
CA SER A 338 -15.67 36.77 12.69
C SER A 338 -15.88 36.47 11.21
N LEU A 339 -16.43 35.29 10.89
CA LEU A 339 -16.74 34.90 9.51
C LEU A 339 -18.08 35.46 9.03
N SER A 340 -18.91 36.01 9.91
CA SER A 340 -20.22 36.59 9.57
C SER A 340 -20.10 38.04 9.06
N ASP A 341 -19.15 38.80 9.57
CA ASP A 341 -18.94 40.21 9.22
C ASP A 341 -17.49 40.54 8.85
N GLY A 342 -16.57 39.57 8.95
CA GLY A 342 -15.16 39.71 8.57
C GLY A 342 -14.35 40.64 9.48
N ARG A 343 -14.85 40.98 10.68
CA ARG A 343 -14.15 41.88 11.61
C ARG A 343 -13.25 41.10 12.57
N ILE A 344 -12.13 41.71 12.95
CA ILE A 344 -11.30 41.20 14.06
C ILE A 344 -12.07 41.47 15.36
N VAL A 345 -12.52 40.40 16.00
CA VAL A 345 -13.27 40.43 17.26
C VAL A 345 -12.32 40.58 18.45
N GLN A 346 -11.18 39.89 18.40
CA GLN A 346 -10.20 39.91 19.48
C GLN A 346 -8.78 39.70 18.94
N SER A 347 -7.80 40.34 19.58
CA SER A 347 -6.37 40.07 19.41
C SER A 347 -5.77 39.73 20.77
N ILE A 348 -5.21 38.53 20.91
CA ILE A 348 -4.65 38.03 22.18
C ILE A 348 -3.12 38.18 22.13
N ARG A 349 -2.59 39.20 22.81
CA ARG A 349 -1.18 39.60 22.79
C ARG A 349 -0.41 39.14 24.05
N GLN A 350 -0.39 37.85 24.32
CA GLN A 350 0.29 37.30 25.50
C GLN A 350 1.60 36.59 25.18
N HIS A 351 1.98 36.48 23.91
CA HIS A 351 3.20 35.81 23.49
C HIS A 351 4.36 36.79 23.43
N LYS A 352 5.53 36.34 23.88
CA LYS A 352 6.77 37.13 23.84
C LYS A 352 7.41 37.14 22.45
N ASP A 353 7.02 36.21 21.59
CA ASP A 353 7.56 36.00 20.26
C ASP A 353 6.44 35.66 19.27
N VAL A 354 6.74 35.70 17.97
CA VAL A 354 5.78 35.47 16.89
C VAL A 354 5.22 34.06 17.01
N VAL A 355 3.90 33.94 16.96
CA VAL A 355 3.26 32.63 16.96
C VAL A 355 3.25 32.08 15.55
N SER A 356 3.94 30.96 15.35
CA SER A 356 4.17 30.35 14.03
C SER A 356 3.10 29.35 13.59
N CYS A 357 2.22 28.89 14.49
CA CYS A 357 1.11 28.01 14.12
C CYS A 357 -0.08 28.05 15.10
N VAL A 358 -1.24 27.61 14.61
CA VAL A 358 -2.47 27.32 15.35
C VAL A 358 -2.87 25.88 15.02
N ALA A 359 -3.27 25.10 16.03
CA ALA A 359 -3.72 23.72 15.89
C ALA A 359 -5.21 23.58 16.19
#